data_AF-A0A3M0Y347-F1
#
_entry.id   AF-A0A3M0Y347-F1
#
_cell.length_a   1.000
_cell.length_b   1.000
_cell.length_c   1.000
_cell.angle_alpha   90.00
_cell.angle_beta   90.00
_cell.angle_gamma   90.00
#
_symmetry.space_group_name_H-M   'P 1'
#
loop_
_entity.id
_entity.type
_entity.pdbx_description
1 polymer ?
#
loop_
_entity_poly.entity_id
_entity_poly.type
_entity_poly.pdbx_seq_one_letter_code
_entity_poly.pdbx_strand_id
1 'polypeptide(L)'
;MIEILNQPLFAIGSNEITPAKLISAALVLGIGWWASRRLRHLIKEILAPRFGILPSTAFALGAVGFYLGVAMTLALAFAALGFDLGSLALIAGALSVGIGFGLQN
;
A
#
# COMPACT_ATOMS: atom_id res chain seq x y z
N MET A 1 -6.48 -8.34 31.32
CA MET A 1 -7.00 -7.48 30.23
C MET A 1 -6.11 -7.49 28.98
N ILE A 2 -4.77 -7.59 29.11
CA ILE A 2 -3.85 -7.66 27.95
C ILE A 2 -3.83 -9.04 27.28
N GLU A 3 -4.13 -10.13 28.01
CA GLU A 3 -4.12 -11.50 27.45
C GLU A 3 -5.17 -11.76 26.37
N ILE A 4 -6.33 -11.10 26.42
CA ILE A 4 -7.43 -11.33 25.46
C ILE A 4 -7.06 -10.80 24.06
N LEU A 5 -6.15 -9.82 23.98
CA LEU A 5 -5.66 -9.23 22.72
C LEU A 5 -4.67 -10.13 21.96
N ASN A 6 -4.06 -11.08 22.66
CA ASN A 6 -3.08 -12.01 22.10
C ASN A 6 -3.63 -13.43 21.93
N GLN A 7 -4.91 -13.65 22.23
CA GLN A 7 -5.54 -14.91 21.89
C GLN A 7 -5.76 -14.99 20.37
N PRO A 8 -5.36 -16.11 19.73
CA PRO A 8 -5.63 -16.31 18.31
C PRO A 8 -7.14 -16.37 18.11
N LEU A 9 -7.69 -15.43 17.34
CA LEU A 9 -9.11 -15.45 16.94
C LEU A 9 -9.33 -16.56 15.91
N PHE A 10 -8.47 -16.60 14.89
CA PHE A 10 -8.44 -17.60 13.83
C PHE A 10 -7.01 -17.72 13.28
N ALA A 11 -6.61 -18.93 12.89
CA ALA A 11 -5.35 -19.16 12.19
C ALA A 11 -5.62 -19.26 10.68
N ILE A 12 -4.85 -18.52 9.87
CA ILE A 12 -4.82 -18.68 8.41
C ILE A 12 -3.45 -19.26 8.07
N GLY A 13 -3.41 -20.56 7.71
CA GLY A 13 -2.16 -21.29 7.52
C GLY A 13 -1.38 -21.43 8.82
N SER A 14 -0.14 -20.94 8.86
CA SER A 14 0.71 -20.90 10.07
C SER A 14 0.63 -19.57 10.84
N ASN A 15 -0.15 -18.61 10.34
CA ASN A 15 -0.24 -17.28 10.93
C ASN A 15 -1.47 -17.16 11.81
N GLU A 16 -1.23 -17.06 13.12
CA GLU A 16 -2.27 -16.70 14.08
C GLU A 16 -2.66 -15.24 13.89
N ILE A 17 -3.93 -15.01 13.53
CA ILE A 17 -4.49 -13.67 13.47
C ILE A 17 -5.08 -13.35 14.84
N THR A 18 -4.40 -12.45 15.54
CA THR A 18 -4.85 -11.92 16.83
C THR A 18 -5.59 -10.60 16.62
N PRO A 19 -6.48 -10.20 17.56
CA PRO A 19 -7.12 -8.89 17.52
C PRO A 19 -6.10 -7.75 17.43
N ALA A 20 -4.94 -7.88 18.09
CA ALA A 20 -3.86 -6.90 18.03
C ALA A 20 -3.31 -6.71 16.60
N LYS A 21 -3.11 -7.81 15.84
CA LYS A 21 -2.66 -7.75 14.45
C LYS A 21 -3.68 -7.06 13.55
N LEU A 22 -4.97 -7.34 13.74
CA LEU A 22 -6.04 -6.66 12.98
C LEU A 22 -6.06 -5.16 13.24
N ILE A 23 -5.92 -4.73 14.50
CA ILE A 23 -5.83 -3.31 14.86
C ILE A 23 -4.58 -2.69 14.21
N SER A 24 -3.43 -3.36 14.27
CA SER A 24 -2.20 -2.85 13.65
C SER A 24 -2.34 -2.69 12.13
N ALA A 25 -2.94 -3.67 11.45
CA ALA A 25 -3.18 -3.60 10.01
C ALA A 25 -4.18 -2.48 9.67
N ALA A 26 -5.25 -2.31 10.45
CA ALA A 26 -6.20 -1.23 10.26
C ALA A 26 -5.55 0.15 10.43
N LEU A 27 -4.65 0.31 11.41
CA LEU A 27 -3.87 1.53 11.61
C LEU A 27 -2.93 1.79 10.42
N VAL A 28 -2.21 0.77 9.95
CA VAL A 28 -1.34 0.88 8.78
C VAL A 28 -2.15 1.30 7.54
N LEU A 29 -3.30 0.66 7.29
CA LEU A 29 -4.18 1.02 6.19
C LEU A 29 -4.69 2.46 6.30
N GLY A 30 -5.14 2.87 7.49
CA GLY A 30 -5.63 4.22 7.73
C GLY A 30 -4.57 5.30 7.51
N ILE A 31 -3.39 5.10 8.10
CA ILE A 31 -2.26 6.04 7.98
C ILE A 31 -1.72 6.06 6.55
N GLY A 32 -1.51 4.89 5.95
CA GLY A 32 -0.96 4.78 4.59
C GLY A 32 -1.90 5.32 3.52
N TRP A 33 -3.23 5.11 3.67
CA TRP A 33 -4.22 5.74 2.80
C TRP A 33 -4.22 7.26 2.92
N TRP A 34 -4.19 7.77 4.16
CA TRP A 34 -4.09 9.20 4.42
C TRP A 34 -2.81 9.79 3.82
N ALA A 35 -1.66 9.16 4.04
CA ALA A 35 -0.37 9.57 3.50
C ALA A 35 -0.36 9.57 1.96
N SER A 36 -0.89 8.52 1.34
CA SER A 36 -0.99 8.41 -0.13
C SER A 36 -1.86 9.52 -0.71
N ARG A 37 -2.97 9.85 -0.05
CA ARG A 37 -3.86 10.94 -0.45
C ARG A 37 -3.19 12.31 -0.27
N ARG A 38 -2.42 12.50 0.80
CA ARG A 38 -1.60 13.70 1.01
C ARG A 38 -0.54 13.83 -0.06
N LEU A 39 0.18 12.76 -0.41
CA LEU A 39 1.17 12.78 -1.49
C LEU A 39 0.57 13.24 -2.82
N ARG A 40 -0.59 12.69 -3.21
CA ARG A 40 -1.31 13.13 -4.42
C ARG A 40 -1.67 14.62 -4.37
N HIS A 41 -2.12 15.09 -3.22
CA HIS A 41 -2.47 16.50 -3.02
C HIS A 41 -1.24 17.41 -3.09
N LEU A 42 -0.13 17.03 -2.47
CA LEU A 42 1.15 17.76 -2.54
C LEU A 42 1.64 17.87 -4.00
N ILE A 43 1.53 16.80 -4.78
CA ILE A 43 1.89 16.82 -6.20
C ILE A 43 1.05 17.83 -6.98
N LYS A 44 -0.28 17.81 -6.79
CA LYS A 44 -1.20 18.63 -7.57
C LYS A 44 -1.25 20.10 -7.15
N GLU A 45 -1.28 20.37 -5.85
CA GLU A 45 -1.53 21.72 -5.33
C GLU A 45 -0.25 22.49 -5.01
N ILE A 46 0.85 21.79 -4.71
CA ILE A 46 2.09 22.44 -4.26
C ILE A 46 3.18 22.31 -5.32
N LEU A 47 3.49 21.09 -5.74
CA LEU A 47 4.59 20.84 -6.67
C LEU A 47 4.24 21.31 -8.09
N ALA A 48 3.04 20.98 -8.60
CA ALA A 48 2.69 21.32 -9.98
C ALA A 48 2.70 22.83 -10.27
N PRO A 49 2.11 23.72 -9.44
CA PRO A 49 2.19 25.15 -9.68
C PRO A 49 3.61 25.70 -9.50
N ARG A 50 4.36 25.17 -8.52
CA ARG A 50 5.72 25.61 -8.20
C ARG A 50 6.72 25.32 -9.33
N PHE A 51 6.55 24.22 -10.04
CA PHE A 51 7.44 23.80 -11.12
C PHE A 51 6.85 24.02 -12.53
N GLY A 52 5.68 24.66 -12.65
CA GLY A 52 5.03 24.90 -13.95
C GLY A 52 4.62 23.62 -14.67
N ILE A 53 4.27 22.56 -13.93
CA ILE A 53 3.88 21.27 -14.49
C ILE A 53 2.49 21.37 -15.13
N LEU A 54 2.35 20.86 -16.36
CA LEU A 54 1.07 20.81 -17.07
C LEU A 54 0.02 20.02 -16.26
N PRO A 55 -1.27 20.45 -16.25
CA PRO A 55 -2.32 19.79 -15.47
C PRO A 55 -2.47 18.29 -15.75
N SER A 56 -2.33 17.87 -17.01
CA SER A 56 -2.39 16.46 -17.42
C SER A 56 -1.24 15.63 -16.83
N THR A 57 -0.04 16.19 -16.79
CA THR A 57 1.15 15.55 -16.23
C THR A 57 1.05 15.48 -14.71
N ALA A 58 0.61 16.55 -14.05
CA ALA A 58 0.36 16.55 -12.60
C ALA A 58 -0.72 15.54 -12.20
N PHE A 59 -1.77 15.39 -13.02
CA PHE A 59 -2.78 14.36 -12.82
C PHE A 59 -2.19 12.95 -12.93
N ALA A 60 -1.41 12.67 -13.99
CA ALA A 60 -0.76 11.37 -14.19
C ALA A 60 0.21 11.03 -13.05
N LEU A 61 1.10 11.96 -12.68
CA LEU A 61 2.05 11.77 -11.58
C LEU A 61 1.35 11.56 -10.24
N GLY A 62 0.34 12.38 -9.94
CA GLY A 62 -0.47 12.21 -8.72
C GLY A 62 -1.27 10.91 -8.72
N ALA A 63 -1.67 10.41 -9.88
CA ALA A 63 -2.34 9.13 -10.02
C ALA A 63 -1.37 7.96 -9.73
N VAL A 64 -0.24 7.92 -10.43
CA VAL A 64 0.82 6.91 -10.26
C VAL A 64 1.32 6.90 -8.82
N GLY A 65 1.68 8.05 -8.25
CA GLY A 65 2.16 8.15 -6.88
C GLY A 65 1.15 7.66 -5.84
N PHE A 66 -0.14 7.94 -6.05
CA PHE A 66 -1.19 7.42 -5.17
C PHE A 66 -1.36 5.91 -5.28
N TYR A 67 -1.38 5.35 -6.50
CA TYR A 67 -1.54 3.90 -6.67
C TYR A 67 -0.34 3.13 -6.12
N LEU A 68 0.88 3.64 -6.31
CA LEU A 68 2.08 3.07 -5.69
C LEU A 68 2.02 3.16 -4.16
N GLY A 69 1.58 4.31 -3.61
CA GLY A 69 1.40 4.49 -2.17
C GLY A 69 0.38 3.53 -1.57
N VAL A 70 -0.75 3.32 -2.25
CA VAL A 70 -1.78 2.34 -1.85
C VAL A 70 -1.24 0.92 -1.92
N ALA A 71 -0.51 0.55 -2.98
CA ALA A 71 0.10 -0.77 -3.11
C ALA A 71 1.11 -1.05 -1.98
N MET A 72 1.97 -0.08 -1.66
CA MET A 72 2.90 -0.19 -0.52
C MET A 72 2.15 -0.30 0.81
N THR A 73 1.09 0.49 1.00
CA THR A 73 0.26 0.45 2.21
C THR A 73 -0.38 -0.93 2.40
N LEU A 74 -0.88 -1.54 1.32
CA LEU A 74 -1.43 -2.90 1.35
C LEU A 74 -0.36 -3.94 1.70
N ALA A 75 0.82 -3.84 1.09
CA ALA A 75 1.94 -4.74 1.42
C ALA A 75 2.33 -4.63 2.91
N LEU A 76 2.44 -3.42 3.45
CA LEU A 76 2.73 -3.20 4.87
C LEU A 76 1.62 -3.74 5.79
N ALA A 77 0.35 -3.61 5.39
CA ALA A 77 -0.77 -4.17 6.15
C ALA A 77 -0.72 -5.71 6.18
N PHE A 78 -0.36 -6.35 5.06
CA PHE A 78 -0.12 -7.79 5.03
C PHE A 78 1.06 -8.21 5.92
N ALA A 79 2.15 -7.46 5.91
CA ALA A 79 3.25 -7.69 6.86
C ALA A 79 2.81 -7.56 8.32
N ALA A 80 1.96 -6.57 8.64
CA ALA A 80 1.43 -6.39 10.00
C ALA A 80 0.54 -7.56 10.45
N LEU A 81 -0.12 -8.24 9.51
CA LEU A 81 -0.86 -9.49 9.77
C LEU A 81 0.06 -10.73 9.88
N GLY A 82 1.35 -10.60 9.54
CA GLY A 82 2.35 -11.66 9.60
C GLY A 82 2.55 -12.41 8.28
N PHE A 83 1.99 -11.94 7.16
CA PHE A 83 2.23 -12.56 5.86
C PHE A 83 3.68 -12.34 5.39
N ASP A 84 4.23 -13.35 4.72
CA ASP A 84 5.52 -13.25 4.06
C ASP A 84 5.44 -12.35 2.82
N LEU A 85 6.19 -11.24 2.85
CA LEU A 85 6.27 -10.31 1.72
C LEU A 85 7.08 -10.87 0.55
N GLY A 86 7.93 -11.87 0.75
CA GLY A 86 8.69 -12.50 -0.33
C GLY A 86 7.77 -13.11 -1.38
N SER A 87 6.75 -13.86 -0.94
CA SER A 87 5.72 -14.43 -1.80
C SER A 87 4.93 -13.36 -2.59
N LEU A 88 4.57 -12.24 -1.95
CA LEU A 88 3.92 -11.10 -2.61
C LEU A 88 4.85 -10.40 -3.61
N ALA A 89 6.12 -10.22 -3.26
CA ALA A 89 7.11 -9.59 -4.12
C ALA A 89 7.37 -10.40 -5.39
N LEU A 90 7.39 -11.74 -5.29
CA LEU A 90 7.48 -12.62 -6.46
C LEU A 90 6.31 -12.43 -7.41
N ILE A 91 5.07 -12.44 -6.90
CA ILE A 91 3.85 -12.24 -7.70
C ILE A 91 3.85 -10.83 -8.32
N ALA A 92 4.16 -9.81 -7.53
CA ALA A 92 4.25 -8.43 -8.00
C ALA A 92 5.33 -8.26 -9.08
N GLY A 93 6.48 -8.93 -8.94
CA GLY A 93 7.55 -8.95 -9.93
C GLY A 93 7.08 -9.58 -11.25
N ALA A 94 6.45 -10.76 -11.18
CA ALA A 94 5.90 -11.43 -12.36
C ALA A 94 4.83 -10.58 -13.07
N LEU A 95 3.91 -9.98 -12.30
CA LEU A 95 2.90 -9.06 -12.83
C LEU A 95 3.54 -7.81 -13.45
N SER A 96 4.53 -7.21 -12.80
CA SER A 96 5.21 -6.01 -13.30
C SER A 96 5.92 -6.26 -14.62
N VAL A 97 6.61 -7.40 -14.75
CA VAL A 97 7.27 -7.80 -16.00
C VAL A 97 6.22 -8.09 -17.09
N GLY A 98 5.13 -8.80 -16.75
CA GLY A 98 4.04 -9.09 -17.68
C GLY A 98 3.35 -7.85 -18.23
N ILE A 99 3.03 -6.87 -17.37
CA ILE A 99 2.48 -5.57 -17.78
C ILE A 99 3.50 -4.81 -18.65
N GLY A 100 4.78 -4.84 -18.26
CA GLY A 100 5.87 -4.19 -18.98
C GLY A 100 6.03 -4.69 -20.42
N PHE A 101 5.93 -6.00 -20.65
CA PHE A 101 5.93 -6.57 -22.01
C PHE A 101 4.61 -6.31 -22.75
N GLY A 102 3.47 -6.32 -22.07
CA GLY A 102 2.16 -6.07 -22.68
C GLY A 102 1.98 -4.64 -23.21
N LEU A 103 2.63 -3.65 -22.58
CA LEU A 103 2.57 -2.24 -23.00
C LEU A 103 3.54 -1.88 -24.15
N GLN A 104 4.39 -2.81 -24.59
CA GLN A 104 5.36 -2.57 -25.67
C GLN A 104 4.80 -2.82 -27.08
N ASN A 105 3.59 -3.36 -27.18
CA ASN A 105 2.86 -3.60 -28.44
C ASN A 105 1.78 -2.54 -28.68
#